data_AF-A0A7C2M4S8-F1
#
_entry.id   AF-A0A7C2M4S8-F1
#
_cell.length_a   1.000
_cell.length_b   1.000
_cell.length_c   1.000
_cell.angle_alpha   90.00
_cell.angle_beta   90.00
_cell.angle_gamma   90.00
#
_symmetry.space_group_name_H-M   'P 1'
#
loop_
_entity.id
_entity.type
_entity.pdbx_description
1 polymer ?
#
loop_
_entity_poly.entity_id
_entity_poly.type
_entity_poly.pdbx_seq_one_letter_code
_entity_poly.pdbx_strand_id
1 'polypeptide(L)' 'MRYVIAMAFAIVVTLLALLFVSPQVADAVVNRFTFESPDEVADLHSAVYMASNLAALIAGWVVGWIVGGRLVTPPAPPA' A
#
# COMPACT_ATOMS: atom_id res chain seq x y z
N MET A 1 -11.80 10.80 15.16
CA MET A 1 -12.29 9.67 14.33
C MET A 1 -11.56 9.51 13.00
N ARG A 2 -11.17 10.58 12.28
CA ARG A 2 -10.46 10.49 10.98
C ARG A 2 -9.23 9.56 10.96
N TYR A 3 -8.44 9.54 12.03
CA TYR A 3 -7.22 8.72 12.13
C TYR A 3 -7.52 7.22 12.14
N VAL A 4 -8.60 6.80 12.83
CA VAL A 4 -9.02 5.40 12.88
C VAL A 4 -9.50 4.92 11.51
N ILE A 5 -10.24 5.77 10.79
CA ILE A 5 -10.66 5.48 9.40
C ILE A 5 -9.43 5.34 8.50
N ALA A 6 -8.47 6.26 8.59
CA ALA A 6 -7.21 6.17 7.85
C ALA A 6 -6.45 4.87 8.13
N MET A 7 -6.33 4.47 9.40
CA MET A 7 -5.69 3.21 9.78
C MET A 7 -6.43 1.98 9.23
N ALA A 8 -7.75 1.95 9.31
CA ALA A 8 -8.54 0.82 8.80
C ALA A 8 -8.34 0.63 7.28
N PHE A 9 -8.38 1.72 6.51
CA PHE A 9 -8.12 1.67 5.07
C PHE A 9 -6.67 1.26 4.76
N ALA A 10 -5.69 1.79 5.51
CA ALA A 10 -4.30 1.36 5.38
C ALA A 10 -4.15 -0.15 5.55
N ILE A 11 -4.74 -0.72 6.60
CA ILE A 11 -4.66 -2.15 6.88
C ILE A 11 -5.31 -2.96 5.75
N VAL A 12 -6.54 -2.64 5.37
CA VAL A 12 -7.27 -3.39 4.33
C VAL A 12 -6.52 -3.34 2.99
N VAL A 13 -6.09 -2.15 2.57
CA VAL A 13 -5.37 -1.99 1.29
C VAL A 13 -4.02 -2.71 1.31
N THR A 14 -3.28 -2.62 2.42
CA THR A 14 -2.00 -3.33 2.56
C THR A 14 -2.20 -4.84 2.55
N LEU A 15 -3.23 -5.35 3.22
CA LEU A 15 -3.53 -6.79 3.23
C LEU A 15 -3.87 -7.29 1.82
N LEU A 16 -4.66 -6.54 1.06
CA LEU A 16 -4.97 -6.87 -0.33
C LEU A 16 -3.71 -6.83 -1.21
N ALA A 17 -2.82 -5.85 -0.99
CA ALA A 17 -1.57 -5.77 -1.71
C ALA A 17 -0.65 -6.96 -1.40
N LEU A 18 -0.46 -7.28 -0.12
CA LEU A 18 0.34 -8.41 0.36
C LEU A 18 -0.03 -9.74 -0.30
N LEU A 19 -1.34 -9.98 -0.46
CA LEU A 19 -1.87 -11.25 -0.94
C LEU A 19 -1.93 -11.34 -2.46
N PHE A 20 -2.22 -10.23 -3.15
CA PHE A 20 -2.58 -10.29 -4.57
C PHE A 20 -1.69 -9.44 -5.48
N VAL A 21 -1.14 -8.33 -4.99
CA VAL A 21 -0.44 -7.35 -5.85
C VAL A 21 1.07 -7.49 -5.70
N SER A 22 1.57 -7.48 -4.47
CA SER A 22 3.00 -7.44 -4.17
C SER A 22 3.79 -8.65 -4.73
N PRO A 23 3.27 -9.90 -4.68
CA PRO A 23 3.94 -11.03 -5.35
C PRO A 23 4.06 -10.82 -6.86
N GLN A 24 2.96 -10.43 -7.52
CA GLN A 24 2.93 -10.23 -8.97
C GLN A 24 3.85 -9.10 -9.42
N VAL A 25 3.91 -8.01 -8.64
CA VAL A 25 4.80 -6.87 -8.92
C VAL A 25 6.27 -7.29 -8.75
N ALA A 26 6.59 -8.05 -7.71
CA ALA A 26 7.95 -8.54 -7.50
C ALA A 26 8.40 -9.46 -8.64
N ASP A 27 7.57 -10.43 -9.03
CA ASP A 27 7.85 -11.30 -10.18
C ASP A 27 7.99 -10.49 -11.47
N ALA A 28 7.11 -9.52 -11.72
CA ALA A 28 7.16 -8.68 -12.92
C ALA A 28 8.42 -7.80 -13.01
N VAL A 29 9.01 -7.42 -11.87
CA VAL A 29 10.26 -6.66 -11.82
C VAL A 29 11.46 -7.58 -11.99
N VAL A 30 11.51 -8.68 -11.24
CA VAL A 30 12.61 -9.66 -11.32
C VAL A 30 12.76 -10.20 -12.74
N ASN A 31 11.66 -10.52 -13.42
CA ASN A 31 11.68 -11.03 -14.80
C ASN A 31 12.24 -10.05 -15.85
N ARG A 32 12.54 -8.80 -15.48
CA ARG A 32 13.17 -7.81 -16.38
C ARG A 32 14.69 -7.80 -16.30
N PHE A 33 15.27 -8.52 -15.34
CA PHE A 33 16.70 -8.56 -15.12
C PHE A 33 17.25 -9.97 -15.35
N THR A 34 18.53 -10.04 -15.72
CA THR A 34 19.29 -11.29 -15.78
C THR A 34 20.17 -11.33 -14.54
N PHE A 35 20.15 -12.44 -13.83
CA PHE A 35 20.92 -12.63 -12.61
C PHE A 35 21.96 -13.72 -12.80
N GLU A 36 23.12 -13.55 -12.16
CA GLU A 36 24.19 -14.53 -12.17
C GLU A 36 24.02 -15.57 -11.06
N SER A 37 23.28 -15.21 -10.01
CA SER A 37 23.03 -16.05 -8.85
C SER A 37 21.56 -16.03 -8.41
N PRO A 38 21.06 -17.12 -7.81
CA PRO A 38 19.70 -17.16 -7.26
C PRO A 38 19.51 -16.26 -6.04
N ASP A 39 20.59 -15.89 -5.35
CA ASP A 39 20.53 -15.03 -4.16
C ASP A 39 20.14 -13.59 -4.55
N GLU A 40 20.69 -13.07 -5.66
CA GLU A 40 20.33 -11.75 -6.18
C GLU A 40 18.86 -11.65 -6.59
N VAL A 41 18.29 -12.75 -7.11
CA VAL A 41 16.86 -12.86 -7.42
C VAL A 41 16.02 -12.69 -6.16
N ALA A 42 16.38 -13.41 -5.09
CA ALA A 42 15.66 -13.39 -3.82
C ALA A 42 15.74 -12.03 -3.13
N ASP A 43 16.91 -11.38 -3.17
CA ASP A 43 17.10 -10.05 -2.61
C ASP A 43 16.26 -9.00 -3.34
N LEU A 44 16.29 -8.98 -4.68
CA LEU A 44 15.48 -8.03 -5.45
C LEU A 44 13.98 -8.30 -5.29
N HIS A 45 13.57 -9.56 -5.33
CA HIS A 45 12.18 -9.94 -5.10
C HIS A 45 11.71 -9.40 -3.74
N SER A 46 12.47 -9.68 -2.68
CA SER A 46 12.13 -9.25 -1.31
C SER A 46 12.09 -7.73 -1.19
N ALA A 47 13.04 -7.02 -1.80
CA ALA A 47 13.08 -5.57 -1.81
C ALA A 47 11.84 -4.96 -2.51
N VAL A 48 11.47 -5.47 -3.68
CA VAL A 48 10.30 -5.01 -4.44
C VAL A 48 8.99 -5.35 -3.71
N TYR A 49 8.92 -6.54 -3.13
CA TYR A 49 7.77 -6.97 -2.32
C TYR A 49 7.57 -6.03 -1.13
N MET A 50 8.64 -5.71 -0.40
CA MET A 50 8.57 -4.81 0.75
C MET A 50 8.22 -3.37 0.33
N ALA A 51 8.81 -2.89 -0.77
CA ALA A 51 8.54 -1.55 -1.30
C ALA A 51 7.09 -1.40 -1.78
N SER A 52 6.54 -2.41 -2.46
CA SER A 52 5.14 -2.40 -2.94
C SER A 52 4.15 -2.42 -1.77
N ASN A 53 4.43 -3.18 -0.71
CA ASN A 53 3.63 -3.16 0.52
C ASN A 53 3.67 -1.80 1.22
N LEU A 54 4.84 -1.17 1.30
CA LEU A 54 4.97 0.18 1.88
C LEU A 54 4.17 1.20 1.06
N ALA A 55 4.24 1.12 -0.27
CA ALA A 55 3.45 1.98 -1.14
C ALA A 55 1.93 1.78 -0.94
N ALA A 56 1.49 0.52 -0.81
CA ALA A 56 0.09 0.19 -0.54
C ALA A 56 -0.39 0.73 0.81
N LEU A 57 0.45 0.64 1.84
CA LEU A 57 0.16 1.18 3.18
C LEU A 57 -0.05 2.69 3.13
N ILE A 58 0.87 3.40 2.49
CA ILE A 58 0.78 4.87 2.32
C ILE A 58 -0.48 5.22 1.52
N ALA A 59 -0.73 4.52 0.41
CA ALA A 59 -1.92 4.76 -0.42
C ALA A 59 -3.22 4.55 0.35
N GLY A 60 -3.35 3.42 1.07
CA GLY A 60 -4.52 3.14 1.90
C GLY A 60 -4.72 4.17 3.01
N TRP A 61 -3.64 4.60 3.66
CA TRP A 61 -3.70 5.65 4.67
C TRP A 61 -4.18 6.98 4.11
N VAL A 62 -3.63 7.42 2.96
CA VAL A 62 -4.03 8.68 2.29
C VAL A 62 -5.51 8.64 1.88
N VAL A 63 -5.96 7.53 1.28
CA VAL A 63 -7.37 7.37 0.89
C VAL A 63 -8.28 7.45 2.13
N GLY A 64 -7.96 6.70 3.18
CA GLY A 64 -8.76 6.71 4.40
C GLY A 64 -8.73 8.07 5.12
N TRP A 65 -7.64 8.83 5.01
CA TRP A 65 -7.56 10.20 5.52
C TRP A 65 -8.53 11.14 4.81
N ILE A 66 -8.55 11.10 3.46
CA ILE A 66 -9.45 11.92 2.65
C ILE A 66 -10.90 11.59 2.98
N VAL A 67 -11.24 10.29 3.00
CA VAL A 67 -12.59 9.82 3.34
C VAL A 67 -12.98 10.24 4.76
N GLY A 68 -12.11 9.98 5.73
CA GLY A 68 -12.34 10.36 7.13
C GLY A 68 -12.46 11.87 7.35
N GLY A 69 -11.79 12.70 6.55
CA GLY A 69 -11.92 14.16 6.59
C GLY A 69 -13.32 14.62 6.14
N ARG A 70 -13.84 14.03 5.07
CA ARG A 70 -15.18 14.37 4.54
C ARG A 70 -16.31 13.94 5.46
N LEU A 71 -16.17 12.80 6.13
CA LEU A 71 -17.21 12.26 7.04
C LEU A 71 -17.29 12.98 8.39
N VAL A 72 -16.20 13.63 8.83
CA VAL A 72 -16.12 14.23 10.17
C VAL A 72 -16.37 15.75 10.16
N THR A 73 -16.41 16.38 8.99
CA THR A 73 -16.64 17.84 8.90
C THR A 73 -18.11 18.16 9.19
N PRO A 74 -18.44 18.92 10.26
CA PRO A 74 -19.82 19.33 10.55
C PRO A 74 -20.36 20.25 9.43
N PRO A 75 -21.69 20.26 9.20
CA PRO A 75 -22.31 21.23 8.31
C PRO A 75 -21.98 22.65 8.77
N ALA A 76 -21.68 23.56 7.83
CA ALA A 76 -21.44 24.96 8.16
C ALA A 76 -22.67 25.55 8.87
N PRO A 77 -22.50 26.38 9.92
CA PRO A 77 -23.63 27.01 10.58
C PRO A 77 -24.39 27.91 9.59
N PRO A 78 -25.73 27.98 9.67
CA PRO A 78 -26.51 28.90 8.86
C PRO A 78 -26.07 30.35 9.14
N ALA A 79 -25.91 31.13 8.07
CA ALA A 79 -25.51 32.53 8.08
C ALA A 79 -26.58 33.45 8.68
#